data_AF-A0A6A0JMN4-F1
#
_entry.id   AF-A0A6A0JMN4-F1
#
_cell.length_a   1.000
_cell.length_b   1.000
_cell.length_c   1.000
_cell.angle_alpha   90.00
_cell.angle_beta   90.00
_cell.angle_gamma   90.00
#
_symmetry.space_group_name_H-M   'P 1'
#
loop_
_entity.id
_entity.type
_entity.pdbx_description
1 polymer ?
#
loop_
_entity_poly.entity_id
_entity_poly.type
_entity_poly.pdbx_seq_one_letter_code
_entity_poly.pdbx_strand_id
1 'polypeptide(L)'
;MLALPVIVADSEKSAEDYASEVVIVRVTLENGRTFTVFSVESAEELGKQSGQKFSYELQPGSVIHGSKSTVKQTIDEFRNLYPVNEIFAVTAINDFEKRLRSYELLSEICWT
;
A
#
# COMPACT_ATOMS: atom_id res chain seq x y z
N MET A 1 -5.64 -9.29 -14.09
CA MET A 1 -4.44 -8.60 -13.60
C MET A 1 -4.84 -7.81 -12.36
N LEU A 2 -4.11 -7.96 -11.24
CA LEU A 2 -4.34 -7.19 -10.01
C LEU A 2 -3.10 -6.37 -9.67
N ALA A 3 -3.29 -5.14 -9.21
CA ALA A 3 -2.22 -4.37 -8.57
C ALA A 3 -2.43 -4.43 -7.06
N LEU A 4 -1.47 -5.02 -6.35
CA LEU A 4 -1.55 -5.24 -4.91
C LEU A 4 -0.43 -4.48 -4.21
N PRO A 5 -0.73 -3.67 -3.19
CA PRO A 5 0.30 -3.17 -2.28
C PRO A 5 0.84 -4.36 -1.48
N VAL A 6 2.14 -4.63 -1.60
CA VAL A 6 2.80 -5.77 -0.95
C VAL A 6 4.08 -5.32 -0.29
N ILE A 7 4.28 -5.72 0.96
CA ILE A 7 5.50 -5.49 1.72
C ILE A 7 5.97 -6.83 2.30
N VAL A 8 7.18 -7.25 1.94
CA VAL A 8 7.83 -8.42 2.56
C VAL A 8 8.98 -7.92 3.40
N ALA A 9 9.11 -8.41 4.64
CA ALA A 9 10.24 -8.12 5.50
C ALA A 9 10.82 -9.38 6.13
N ASP A 10 11.99 -9.27 6.72
CA ASP A 10 12.66 -10.40 7.40
C ASP A 10 11.89 -10.87 8.66
N SER A 11 10.99 -10.05 9.21
CA SER A 11 10.12 -10.39 10.33
C SER A 11 8.73 -9.78 10.22
N GLU A 12 7.74 -10.37 10.90
CA GLU A 12 6.38 -9.82 10.98
C GLU A 12 6.37 -8.38 11.53
N LYS A 13 7.17 -8.13 12.58
CA LYS A 13 7.25 -6.81 13.20
C LYS A 13 7.76 -5.75 12.23
N SER A 14 8.82 -6.05 11.49
CA SER A 14 9.37 -5.12 10.50
C SER A 14 8.38 -4.84 9.38
N ALA A 15 7.64 -5.85 8.93
CA ALA A 15 6.62 -5.67 7.91
C ALA A 15 5.45 -4.80 8.41
N GLU A 16 5.00 -5.01 9.65
CA GLU A 16 3.98 -4.17 10.30
C GLU A 16 4.46 -2.72 10.44
N ASP A 17 5.71 -2.50 10.88
CA ASP A 17 6.29 -1.16 10.99
C ASP A 17 6.27 -0.44 9.64
N TYR A 18 6.69 -1.11 8.56
CA TYR A 18 6.70 -0.53 7.21
C TYR A 18 5.28 -0.28 6.68
N ALA A 19 4.34 -1.20 6.93
CA ALA A 19 2.95 -1.04 6.51
C ALA A 19 2.24 0.09 7.26
N SER A 20 2.61 0.35 8.52
CA SER A 20 2.04 1.44 9.32
C SER A 20 2.37 2.84 8.78
N GLU A 21 3.43 2.97 7.99
CA GLU A 21 3.79 4.20 7.28
C GLU A 21 2.92 4.45 6.04
N VAL A 22 2.22 3.43 5.53
CA VAL A 22 1.34 3.57 4.38
C VAL A 22 0.00 4.14 4.83
N VAL A 23 -0.24 5.39 4.46
CA VAL A 23 -1.46 6.12 4.82
C VAL A 23 -2.33 6.41 3.60
N ILE A 24 -3.63 6.34 3.82
CA ILE A 24 -4.66 6.79 2.90
C ILE A 24 -5.26 8.04 3.49
N VAL A 25 -5.28 9.12 2.71
CA VAL A 25 -5.88 10.39 3.12
C VAL A 25 -7.15 10.60 2.29
N ARG A 26 -8.30 10.55 2.96
CA ARG A 26 -9.60 10.80 2.33
C ARG A 26 -9.95 12.27 2.50
N VAL A 27 -9.88 13.02 1.41
CA VAL A 27 -10.24 14.44 1.35
C VAL A 27 -11.73 14.58 1.04
N THR A 28 -12.43 15.45 1.76
CA THR A 28 -13.82 15.82 1.50
C THR A 28 -13.91 17.32 1.26
N LEU A 29 -14.41 17.73 0.10
CA LEU A 29 -14.66 19.12 -0.24
C LEU A 29 -16.03 19.57 0.26
N GLU A 30 -16.23 20.89 0.40
CA GLU A 30 -17.49 21.50 0.83
C GLU A 30 -18.70 21.10 -0.04
N ASN A 31 -18.49 20.85 -1.34
CA ASN A 31 -19.53 20.37 -2.26
C ASN A 31 -19.88 18.87 -2.09
N GLY A 32 -19.29 18.19 -1.11
CA GLY A 32 -19.50 16.77 -0.81
C GLY A 32 -18.66 15.80 -1.65
N ARG A 33 -17.84 16.27 -2.60
CA ARG A 33 -16.95 15.40 -3.37
C ARG A 33 -15.82 14.89 -2.49
N THR A 34 -15.54 13.59 -2.62
CA THR A 34 -14.45 12.93 -1.92
C THR A 34 -13.33 12.52 -2.86
N PHE A 35 -12.09 12.66 -2.41
CA PHE A 35 -10.89 12.22 -3.12
C PHE A 35 -10.02 11.39 -2.19
N THR A 36 -9.23 10.50 -2.78
CA THR A 36 -8.26 9.69 -2.06
C THR A 36 -6.87 10.05 -2.56
N VAL A 37 -5.99 10.42 -1.64
CA VAL A 37 -4.58 10.69 -1.89
C VAL A 37 -3.72 9.93 -0.88
N PHE A 38 -2.42 9.85 -1.12
CA PHE A 38 -1.50 8.98 -0.37
C PHE A 38 -0.55 9.75 0.57
N SER A 39 -0.79 11.04 0.76
CA SER A 39 -0.06 11.87 1.72
C SER A 39 -0.90 13.07 2.16
N VAL A 40 -0.59 13.61 3.34
CA VAL A 40 -1.21 14.85 3.83
C VAL A 40 -0.83 16.02 2.94
N GLU A 41 0.41 16.06 2.44
CA GLU A 41 0.86 17.10 1.50
C GLU A 41 0.00 17.14 0.24
N SER A 42 -0.25 15.99 -0.39
CA SER A 42 -1.13 15.91 -1.56
C SER A 42 -2.57 16.29 -1.25
N ALA A 43 -3.05 16.04 -0.01
CA ALA A 43 -4.38 16.47 0.41
C ALA A 43 -4.48 17.99 0.53
N GLU A 44 -3.47 18.62 1.13
CA GLU A 44 -3.35 20.08 1.26
C GLU A 44 -3.24 20.75 -0.11
N GLU A 45 -2.43 20.20 -1.02
CA GLU A 45 -2.31 20.68 -2.39
C GLU A 45 -3.64 20.58 -3.15
N LEU A 46 -4.32 19.43 -3.07
CA LEU A 46 -5.63 19.23 -3.70
C LEU A 46 -6.66 20.22 -3.15
N GLY A 47 -6.69 20.41 -1.83
CA GLY A 47 -7.56 21.36 -1.16
C GLY A 47 -7.34 22.79 -1.67
N LYS A 48 -6.09 23.24 -1.73
CA LYS A 48 -5.72 24.56 -2.27
C LYS A 48 -6.12 24.73 -3.73
N GLN A 49 -5.85 23.74 -4.58
CA GLN A 49 -6.20 23.77 -6.00
C GLN A 49 -7.72 23.76 -6.24
N SER A 50 -8.49 23.17 -5.31
CA SER A 50 -9.95 23.10 -5.44
C SER A 50 -10.67 24.44 -5.25
N GLY A 51 -10.00 25.43 -4.64
CA GLY A 51 -10.59 26.72 -4.27
C GLY A 51 -11.73 26.65 -3.25
N GLN A 52 -11.92 25.50 -2.60
CA GLN A 52 -13.01 25.22 -1.68
C GLN A 52 -12.47 24.95 -0.28
N LYS A 53 -13.33 25.11 0.73
CA LYS A 53 -13.07 24.54 2.04
C LYS A 53 -13.03 23.01 1.92
N PHE A 54 -12.13 22.39 2.66
CA PHE A 54 -11.96 20.95 2.68
C PHE A 54 -11.60 20.46 4.08
N SER A 55 -11.84 19.17 4.30
CA SER A 55 -11.31 18.41 5.44
C SER A 55 -10.69 17.12 4.93
N TYR A 56 -9.88 16.47 5.75
CA TYR A 56 -9.37 15.13 5.45
C TYR A 56 -9.28 14.23 6.67
N GLU A 57 -9.35 12.93 6.42
CA GLU A 57 -9.18 11.88 7.42
C GLU A 57 -8.03 10.96 7.01
N LEU A 58 -7.20 10.55 7.98
CA LEU A 58 -6.15 9.55 7.77
C LEU A 58 -6.69 8.17 8.09
N GLN A 59 -6.39 7.21 7.22
CA GLN A 59 -6.73 5.80 7.37
C GLN A 59 -5.49 4.95 7.08
N PRO A 60 -5.30 3.81 7.76
CA PRO A 60 -4.26 2.85 7.39
C PRO A 60 -4.45 2.36 5.95
N GLY A 61 -3.36 2.23 5.20
CA GLY A 61 -3.36 1.60 3.89
C GLY A 61 -3.68 0.11 3.98
N SER A 62 -4.47 -0.39 3.03
CA SER A 62 -4.65 -1.83 2.87
C SER A 62 -3.44 -2.38 2.13
N VAL A 63 -2.52 -2.99 2.89
CA VAL A 63 -1.26 -3.55 2.38
C VAL A 63 -1.16 -4.99 2.81
N ILE A 64 -0.82 -5.88 1.88
CA ILE A 64 -0.42 -7.26 2.23
C ILE A 64 0.98 -7.16 2.80
N HIS A 65 1.15 -7.46 4.09
CA HIS A 65 2.45 -7.36 4.73
C HIS A 65 2.74 -8.56 5.64
N GLY A 66 4.02 -8.95 5.73
CA GLY A 66 4.47 -9.97 6.66
C GLY A 66 5.85 -10.51 6.32
N SER A 67 6.20 -11.62 6.97
CA SER A 67 7.34 -12.44 6.54
C SER A 67 7.09 -13.12 5.19
N LYS A 68 8.13 -13.70 4.60
CA LYS A 68 8.03 -14.48 3.35
C LYS A 68 6.91 -15.53 3.37
N SER A 69 6.76 -16.29 4.46
CA SER A 69 5.72 -17.33 4.55
C SER A 69 4.32 -16.74 4.57
N THR A 70 4.11 -15.67 5.34
CA THR A 70 2.81 -15.01 5.49
C THR A 70 2.36 -14.36 4.18
N VAL A 71 3.27 -13.64 3.51
CA VAL A 71 2.95 -13.00 2.23
C VAL A 71 2.74 -14.03 1.13
N LYS A 72 3.55 -15.10 1.07
CA LYS A 72 3.35 -16.19 0.09
C LYS A 72 1.97 -16.81 0.24
N GLN A 73 1.60 -17.20 1.47
CA GLN A 73 0.29 -17.76 1.75
C GLN A 73 -0.83 -16.82 1.28
N THR A 74 -0.73 -15.54 1.61
CA THR A 74 -1.75 -14.55 1.24
C THR A 74 -1.85 -14.38 -0.28
N ILE A 75 -0.72 -14.32 -1.00
CA ILE A 75 -0.71 -14.24 -2.47
C ILE A 75 -1.36 -15.47 -3.10
N ASP A 76 -1.08 -16.67 -2.59
CA ASP A 76 -1.65 -17.90 -3.10
C ASP A 76 -3.17 -17.97 -2.83
N GLU A 77 -3.65 -17.48 -1.69
CA GLU A 77 -5.08 -17.29 -1.42
C GLU A 77 -5.73 -16.32 -2.42
N PHE A 78 -5.08 -15.18 -2.71
CA PHE A 78 -5.57 -14.23 -3.71
C PHE A 78 -5.63 -14.83 -5.12
N ARG A 79 -4.63 -15.63 -5.53
CA ARG A 79 -4.63 -16.33 -6.82
C ARG A 79 -5.75 -17.36 -6.94
N ASN A 80 -6.13 -17.99 -5.84
CA ASN A 80 -7.24 -18.94 -5.80
C ASN A 80 -8.60 -18.23 -5.84
N LEU A 81 -8.74 -17.11 -5.11
CA LEU A 81 -9.97 -16.33 -5.05
C LEU A 81 -10.24 -15.56 -6.35
N TYR A 82 -9.18 -15.06 -6.98
CA TYR A 82 -9.25 -14.27 -8.19
C TYR A 82 -8.43 -14.96 -9.29
N PRO A 83 -9.06 -15.50 -10.35
CA PRO A 83 -8.36 -16.20 -11.43
C PRO A 83 -7.63 -15.20 -12.33
N VAL A 84 -6.53 -14.64 -11.83
CA VAL A 84 -5.69 -13.67 -12.53
C VAL A 84 -4.33 -14.29 -12.86
N ASN A 85 -3.87 -14.05 -14.08
CA ASN A 85 -2.58 -14.56 -14.55
C ASN A 85 -1.40 -13.66 -14.16
N GLU A 86 -1.67 -12.49 -13.58
CA GLU A 86 -0.65 -11.48 -13.31
C GLU A 86 -1.01 -10.63 -12.08
N ILE A 87 -0.01 -10.43 -11.21
CA ILE A 87 -0.06 -9.56 -10.04
C ILE A 87 1.09 -8.55 -10.16
N PHE A 88 0.76 -7.26 -10.13
CA PHE A 88 1.71 -6.18 -9.98
C PHE A 88 1.86 -5.86 -8.50
N ALA A 89 3.01 -6.19 -7.93
CA ALA A 89 3.32 -5.85 -6.55
C ALA A 89 3.85 -4.41 -6.47
N VAL A 90 3.22 -3.59 -5.63
CA VAL A 90 3.65 -2.21 -5.36
C VAL A 90 4.15 -2.12 -3.92
N THR A 91 5.46 -1.98 -3.74
CA THR A 91 6.09 -1.88 -2.42
C THR A 91 6.22 -0.42 -2.00
N ALA A 92 5.27 0.08 -1.23
CA ALA A 92 5.20 1.47 -0.76
C ALA A 92 6.07 1.71 0.50
N ILE A 93 7.39 1.53 0.38
CA ILE A 93 8.37 1.85 1.42
C ILE A 93 9.19 3.06 0.97
N ASN A 94 9.30 4.09 1.81
CA ASN A 94 10.02 5.32 1.48
C ASN A 94 11.54 5.13 1.45
N ASP A 95 12.07 4.39 2.42
CA ASP A 95 13.49 4.04 2.50
C ASP A 95 13.88 3.11 1.35
N PHE A 96 14.89 3.51 0.58
CA PHE A 96 15.29 2.80 -0.63
C PHE A 96 15.81 1.39 -0.35
N GLU A 97 16.69 1.24 0.65
CA GLU A 97 17.33 -0.06 0.96
C GLU A 97 16.29 -1.04 1.48
N LYS A 98 15.39 -0.60 2.36
CA LYS A 98 14.27 -1.44 2.84
C LYS A 98 13.33 -1.81 1.70
N ARG A 99 13.04 -0.88 0.79
CA ARG A 99 12.20 -1.16 -0.39
C ARG A 99 12.84 -2.19 -1.32
N LEU A 100 14.14 -2.04 -1.60
CA LEU A 100 14.91 -2.99 -2.40
C LEU A 100 14.90 -4.38 -1.74
N ARG A 101 15.21 -4.45 -0.45
CA ARG A 101 15.19 -5.69 0.34
C ARG A 101 13.83 -6.40 0.27
N SER A 102 12.74 -5.65 0.38
CA SER A 102 11.38 -6.20 0.24
C SER A 102 11.15 -6.82 -1.16
N TYR A 103 11.63 -6.18 -2.22
CA TYR A 103 11.56 -6.76 -3.58
C TYR A 103 12.41 -8.03 -3.74
N GLU A 104 13.61 -8.07 -3.14
CA GLU A 104 14.43 -9.28 -3.13
C GLU A 104 13.69 -10.45 -2.47
N LEU A 105 13.15 -10.21 -1.26
CA LEU A 105 12.38 -11.22 -0.50
C LEU A 105 11.11 -11.65 -1.25
N LEU A 106 10.42 -10.72 -1.90
CA LEU A 106 9.26 -11.02 -2.73
C LEU A 106 9.64 -11.89 -3.94
N SER A 107 10.80 -11.63 -4.56
CA SER A 107 11.28 -12.45 -5.67
C SER A 107 11.48 -13.90 -5.23
N GLU A 108 12.06 -14.14 -4.05
CA GLU A 108 12.31 -15.49 -3.53
C GLU A 108 11.03 -16.34 -3.38
N ILE A 109 9.88 -15.72 -3.12
CA ILE A 109 8.60 -16.42 -2.92
C ILE A 109 7.73 -16.52 -4.19
N CYS A 110 7.98 -15.69 -5.20
CA CYS A 110 7.20 -15.66 -6.44
C CYS A 110 7.70 -16.65 -7.51
N TRP A 111 8.97 -17.07 -7.45
CA TRP A 111 9.58 -18.01 -8.41
C TRP A 111 9.44 -19.50 -8.01
N THR A 112 8.81 -19.80 -6.87
CA THR A 112 8.59 -21.16 -6.36
C THR A 112 7.12 -21.52 -6.31
#